data_AF-A0AAU7DUG5-F1
#
_entry.id   AF-A0AAU7DUG5-F1
#
_cell.length_a   1.000
_cell.length_b   1.000
_cell.length_c   1.000
_cell.angle_alpha   90.00
_cell.angle_beta   90.00
_cell.angle_gamma   90.00
#
_symmetry.space_group_name_H-M   'P 1'
#
loop_
_entity.id
_entity.type
_entity.pdbx_description
1 polymer ?
#
loop_
_entity_poly.entity_id
_entity_poly.type
_entity_poly.pdbx_seq_one_letter_code
_entity_poly.pdbx_strand_id
1 'polypeptide(L)'
;MSSTDSVHTEKVVSSVSAALKAVWWIPLVRGVMLVILGLLLMMEPLTTLSAIIWVFGVFLLIDGIIAVAQGYANRDQSGWKWWLVQGALDIVIAAIIMVWPSITAQALLYVLLVWTIALGVTAIIGAAALLSNKDLGWPWMLAFGVLSVLFGAIVLARGFGDFPALTLVTIIFGIYAAVMGVVQIVSAFSVRSTARDLDEALRGNSAVLEAIIERRIAKAQEDAAKAAAHEAERAAAQAEKEAQKLADAAAKQAEKEAAAAAKEAEKTASSLPSDTGHSDIL
;
A
#
# COMPACT_ATOMS: atom_id res chain seq x y z
N MET A 1 21.60 -3.40 7.41
CA MET A 1 20.55 -3.13 6.40
C MET A 1 21.14 -2.31 5.27
N SER A 2 20.97 -2.74 4.03
CA SER A 2 21.49 -2.01 2.87
C SER A 2 20.58 -0.82 2.57
N SER A 3 21.14 0.27 2.04
CA SER A 3 20.42 1.50 1.63
C SER A 3 19.26 1.26 0.65
N THR A 4 19.13 0.05 0.11
CA THR A 4 18.08 -0.40 -0.81
C THR A 4 16.73 -0.67 -0.11
N ASP A 5 16.72 -1.12 1.15
CA ASP A 5 15.49 -1.45 1.89
C ASP A 5 14.78 -0.19 2.39
N SER A 6 15.54 0.82 2.86
CA SER A 6 14.97 2.10 3.30
C SER A 6 14.32 2.85 2.14
N VAL A 7 14.91 2.81 0.94
CA VAL A 7 14.38 3.45 -0.27
C VAL A 7 13.07 2.81 -0.75
N HIS A 8 12.88 1.51 -0.56
CA HIS A 8 11.63 0.83 -0.90
C HIS A 8 10.50 1.21 0.07
N THR A 9 10.79 1.24 1.37
CA THR A 9 9.82 1.66 2.39
C THR A 9 9.46 3.14 2.26
N GLU A 10 10.43 4.01 1.99
CA GLU A 10 10.18 5.44 1.73
C GLU A 10 9.32 5.65 0.49
N LYS A 11 9.57 4.93 -0.61
CA LYS A 11 8.75 4.99 -1.83
C LYS A 11 7.35 4.49 -1.60
N VAL A 12 7.15 3.43 -0.82
CA VAL A 12 5.82 2.91 -0.50
C VAL A 12 5.05 3.90 0.36
N VAL A 13 5.67 4.45 1.42
CA VAL A 13 5.06 5.45 2.29
C VAL A 13 4.75 6.75 1.53
N SER A 14 5.66 7.20 0.65
CA SER A 14 5.45 8.39 -0.17
C SER A 14 4.34 8.18 -1.20
N SER A 15 4.25 6.99 -1.82
CA SER A 15 3.20 6.63 -2.78
C SER A 15 1.84 6.50 -2.12
N VAL A 16 1.77 5.94 -0.91
CA VAL A 16 0.56 5.91 -0.09
C VAL A 16 0.14 7.32 0.31
N SER A 17 1.08 8.18 0.74
CA SER A 17 0.76 9.58 1.08
C SER A 17 0.32 10.43 -0.12
N ALA A 18 0.85 10.14 -1.32
CA ALA A 18 0.50 10.82 -2.56
C ALA A 18 -0.87 10.35 -3.09
N ALA A 19 -1.15 9.04 -3.04
CA ALA A 19 -2.48 8.48 -3.33
C ALA A 19 -3.54 9.01 -2.35
N LEU A 20 -3.19 9.14 -1.07
CA LEU A 20 -4.05 9.71 -0.04
C LEU A 20 -4.30 11.21 -0.23
N LYS A 21 -3.34 11.99 -0.76
CA LYS A 21 -3.50 13.43 -0.95
C LYS A 21 -4.34 13.80 -2.18
N ALA A 22 -4.41 12.96 -3.20
CA ALA A 22 -4.91 13.37 -4.50
C ALA A 22 -6.44 13.25 -4.71
N VAL A 23 -7.15 12.41 -3.95
CA VAL A 23 -8.56 12.05 -4.32
C VAL A 23 -9.61 12.40 -3.25
N TRP A 24 -9.22 12.55 -1.98
CA TRP A 24 -10.17 12.75 -0.86
C TRP A 24 -10.96 14.07 -0.87
N TRP A 25 -10.41 15.12 -1.47
CA TRP A 25 -11.03 16.45 -1.51
C TRP A 25 -12.15 16.53 -2.55
N ILE A 26 -12.17 15.63 -3.53
CA ILE A 26 -13.14 15.64 -4.63
C ILE A 26 -14.54 15.23 -4.18
N PRO A 27 -14.76 14.11 -3.47
CA PRO A 27 -16.08 13.77 -2.92
C PRO A 27 -16.53 14.82 -1.91
N LEU A 28 -15.61 15.46 -1.18
CA LEU A 28 -15.93 16.57 -0.28
C LEU A 28 -16.49 17.78 -1.06
N VAL A 29 -15.79 18.23 -2.12
CA VAL A 29 -16.24 19.38 -2.94
C VAL A 29 -17.58 19.07 -3.61
N ARG A 30 -17.74 17.88 -4.20
CA ARG A 30 -19.01 17.45 -4.80
C ARG A 30 -20.13 17.38 -3.77
N GLY A 31 -19.85 16.86 -2.57
CA GLY A 31 -20.80 16.79 -1.47
C GLY A 31 -21.26 18.16 -1.01
N VAL A 32 -20.33 19.09 -0.80
CA VAL A 32 -20.66 20.49 -0.46
C VAL A 32 -21.49 21.14 -1.56
N MET A 33 -21.14 20.94 -2.82
CA MET A 33 -21.88 21.50 -3.95
C MET A 33 -23.31 20.96 -4.03
N LEU A 34 -23.51 19.66 -3.77
CA LEU A 34 -24.83 19.03 -3.68
C LEU A 34 -25.66 19.55 -2.51
N VAL A 35 -25.05 19.76 -1.34
CA VAL A 35 -25.75 20.36 -0.19
C VAL A 35 -26.20 21.79 -0.52
N ILE A 36 -25.32 22.60 -1.10
CA ILE A 36 -25.65 23.96 -1.53
C ILE A 36 -26.77 23.93 -2.55
N LEU A 37 -26.69 23.05 -3.56
CA LEU A 37 -27.74 22.87 -4.56
C LEU A 37 -29.09 22.53 -3.92
N GLY A 38 -29.10 21.56 -2.99
CA GLY A 38 -30.31 21.15 -2.29
C GLY A 38 -30.94 22.27 -1.47
N LEU A 39 -30.12 23.04 -0.74
CA LEU A 39 -30.59 24.20 0.03
C LEU A 39 -31.14 25.30 -0.89
N LEU A 40 -30.44 25.57 -2.00
CA LEU A 40 -30.88 26.56 -2.99
C LEU A 40 -32.23 26.15 -3.60
N LEU A 41 -32.41 24.89 -4.00
CA LEU A 41 -33.69 24.39 -4.54
C LEU A 41 -34.86 24.54 -3.57
N MET A 42 -34.60 24.50 -2.27
CA MET A 42 -35.62 24.64 -1.23
C MET A 42 -35.91 26.11 -0.86
N MET A 43 -35.12 27.07 -1.34
CA MET A 43 -35.41 28.49 -1.14
C MET A 43 -36.54 28.95 -2.08
N GLU A 44 -37.60 29.50 -1.50
CA GLU A 44 -38.74 30.16 -2.18
C GLU A 44 -38.39 30.98 -3.45
N PRO A 45 -37.34 31.83 -3.49
CA PRO A 45 -36.99 32.59 -4.70
C PRO A 45 -36.51 31.74 -5.90
N LEU A 46 -36.14 30.48 -5.69
CA LEU A 46 -35.64 29.57 -6.73
C LEU A 46 -36.71 28.59 -7.23
N THR A 47 -37.98 28.82 -6.90
CA THR A 47 -39.11 28.07 -7.45
C THR A 47 -39.41 28.42 -8.91
N THR A 48 -38.80 29.47 -9.47
CA THR A 48 -39.00 29.77 -10.89
C THR A 48 -38.27 28.76 -11.78
N LEU A 49 -38.96 28.25 -12.80
CA LEU A 49 -38.40 27.26 -13.72
C LEU A 49 -37.09 27.73 -14.37
N SER A 50 -37.01 29.01 -14.72
CA SER A 50 -35.81 29.61 -15.30
C SER A 50 -34.62 29.59 -14.31
N ALA A 51 -34.85 29.93 -13.03
CA ALA A 51 -33.79 29.89 -12.03
C ALA A 51 -33.28 28.46 -11.80
N ILE A 52 -34.19 27.47 -11.75
CA ILE A 52 -33.81 26.05 -11.61
C ILE A 52 -32.94 25.61 -12.79
N ILE A 53 -33.30 25.96 -14.03
CA ILE A 53 -32.52 25.62 -15.23
C ILE A 53 -31.10 26.18 -15.13
N TRP A 54 -30.94 27.44 -14.72
CA TRP A 54 -29.61 28.05 -14.58
C TRP A 54 -28.80 27.43 -13.44
N VAL A 55 -29.40 27.23 -12.28
CA VAL A 55 -28.73 26.65 -11.12
C VAL A 55 -28.28 25.20 -11.41
N PHE A 56 -29.17 24.36 -11.95
CA PHE A 56 -28.81 23.00 -12.35
C PHE A 56 -27.82 22.98 -13.51
N GLY A 57 -27.96 23.86 -14.50
CA GLY A 57 -27.04 23.95 -15.64
C GLY A 57 -25.61 24.29 -15.22
N VAL A 58 -25.45 25.29 -14.35
CA VAL A 58 -24.14 25.64 -13.80
C VAL A 58 -23.59 24.52 -12.93
N PHE A 59 -24.43 23.90 -12.09
CA PHE A 59 -24.03 22.76 -11.29
C PHE A 59 -23.48 21.61 -12.15
N LEU A 60 -24.22 21.21 -13.19
CA LEU A 60 -23.84 20.13 -14.10
C LEU A 60 -22.56 20.47 -14.90
N LEU A 61 -22.38 21.72 -15.30
CA LEU A 61 -21.14 22.15 -15.95
C LEU A 61 -19.94 22.00 -15.01
N ILE A 62 -20.05 22.48 -13.77
CA ILE A 62 -18.97 22.38 -12.78
C ILE A 62 -18.70 20.89 -12.48
N ASP A 63 -19.74 20.11 -12.27
CA ASP A 63 -19.64 18.68 -11.98
C ASP A 63 -18.98 17.92 -13.13
N GLY A 64 -19.36 18.22 -14.37
CA GLY A 64 -18.79 17.64 -15.57
C GLY A 64 -17.31 18.00 -15.76
N ILE A 65 -16.94 19.27 -15.51
CA ILE A 65 -15.53 19.70 -15.56
C ILE A 65 -14.71 18.94 -14.50
N ILE A 66 -15.23 18.79 -13.28
CA ILE A 66 -14.58 18.04 -12.20
C ILE A 66 -14.44 16.56 -12.59
N ALA A 67 -15.44 15.95 -13.22
CA ALA A 67 -15.38 14.57 -13.70
C ALA A 67 -14.34 14.40 -14.82
N VAL A 68 -14.30 15.31 -15.80
CA VAL A 68 -13.28 15.29 -16.87
C VAL A 68 -11.88 15.46 -16.28
N ALA A 69 -11.69 16.41 -15.36
CA ALA A 69 -10.42 16.62 -14.68
C ALA A 69 -9.96 15.37 -13.91
N GLN A 70 -10.87 14.65 -13.26
CA GLN A 70 -10.58 13.37 -12.61
C GLN A 70 -10.16 12.28 -13.59
N GLY A 71 -10.82 12.19 -14.75
CA GLY A 71 -10.39 11.27 -15.81
C GLY A 71 -8.95 11.56 -16.23
N TYR A 72 -8.60 12.82 -16.43
CA TYR A 72 -7.23 13.22 -16.73
C TYR A 72 -6.26 13.13 -15.55
N ALA A 73 -6.70 13.13 -14.31
CA ALA A 73 -5.79 12.93 -13.17
C ALA A 73 -5.44 11.44 -12.98
N ASN A 74 -6.38 10.54 -13.29
CA ASN A 74 -6.28 9.11 -13.02
C ASN A 74 -5.98 8.27 -14.27
N ARG A 75 -5.31 8.83 -15.29
CA ARG A 75 -5.06 8.18 -16.61
C ARG A 75 -4.39 6.82 -16.50
N ASP A 76 -3.57 6.64 -15.46
CA ASP A 76 -2.77 5.45 -15.21
C ASP A 76 -3.57 4.34 -14.49
N GLN A 77 -4.81 4.62 -14.06
CA GLN A 77 -5.69 3.67 -13.41
C GLN A 77 -6.67 3.02 -14.40
N SER A 78 -6.92 1.72 -14.22
CA SER A 78 -7.98 1.02 -14.94
C SER A 78 -9.34 1.64 -14.59
N GLY A 79 -10.07 2.15 -15.60
CA GLY A 79 -11.36 2.81 -15.42
C GLY A 79 -11.36 4.34 -15.63
N TRP A 80 -10.23 4.97 -15.92
CA TRP A 80 -10.14 6.43 -16.10
C TRP A 80 -11.08 7.00 -17.17
N LYS A 81 -11.30 6.26 -18.26
CA LYS A 81 -12.20 6.64 -19.36
C LYS A 81 -13.64 6.82 -18.89
N TRP A 82 -14.04 6.17 -17.80
CA TRP A 82 -15.39 6.26 -17.27
C TRP A 82 -15.70 7.66 -16.74
N TRP A 83 -14.73 8.30 -16.09
CA TRP A 83 -14.85 9.68 -15.61
C TRP A 83 -15.02 10.67 -16.75
N LEU A 84 -14.40 10.41 -17.91
CA LEU A 84 -14.62 11.21 -19.11
C LEU A 84 -16.04 11.04 -19.67
N VAL A 85 -16.57 9.83 -19.68
CA VAL A 85 -17.94 9.56 -20.15
C VAL A 85 -18.95 10.25 -19.24
N GLN A 86 -18.77 10.15 -17.92
CA GLN A 86 -19.62 10.86 -16.95
C GLN A 86 -19.54 12.37 -17.16
N GLY A 87 -18.34 12.94 -17.24
CA GLY A 87 -18.20 14.38 -17.42
C GLY A 87 -18.76 14.89 -18.75
N ALA A 88 -18.60 14.12 -19.83
CA ALA A 88 -19.23 14.42 -21.11
C ALA A 88 -20.76 14.38 -21.02
N LEU A 89 -21.33 13.40 -20.30
CA LEU A 89 -22.76 13.30 -20.08
C LEU A 89 -23.30 14.53 -19.31
N ASP A 90 -22.63 14.93 -18.23
CA ASP A 90 -23.02 16.09 -17.43
C ASP A 90 -23.00 17.38 -18.25
N ILE A 91 -21.94 17.60 -19.06
CA ILE A 91 -21.82 18.75 -19.95
C ILE A 91 -22.90 18.76 -21.03
N VAL A 92 -23.18 17.61 -21.64
CA VAL A 92 -24.23 17.50 -22.68
C VAL A 92 -25.60 17.81 -22.10
N ILE A 93 -25.92 17.27 -20.91
CA ILE A 93 -27.20 17.53 -20.25
C ILE A 93 -27.31 19.00 -19.85
N ALA A 94 -26.25 19.60 -19.32
CA ALA A 94 -26.20 21.02 -19.01
C ALA A 94 -26.47 21.88 -20.25
N ALA A 95 -25.83 21.55 -21.38
CA ALA A 95 -26.06 22.25 -22.64
C ALA A 95 -27.51 22.12 -23.12
N ILE A 96 -28.10 20.92 -23.03
CA ILE A 96 -29.49 20.67 -23.43
C ILE A 96 -30.45 21.55 -22.62
N ILE A 97 -30.32 21.57 -21.29
CA ILE A 97 -31.26 22.33 -20.44
C ILE A 97 -31.08 23.84 -20.58
N MET A 98 -29.86 24.32 -20.84
CA MET A 98 -29.58 25.76 -20.96
C MET A 98 -29.93 26.33 -22.35
N VAL A 99 -29.76 25.53 -23.41
CA VAL A 99 -30.11 25.95 -24.79
C VAL A 99 -31.62 25.92 -25.01
N TRP A 100 -32.37 25.11 -24.27
CA TRP A 100 -33.82 25.03 -24.32
C TRP A 100 -34.50 25.57 -23.04
N PRO A 101 -34.46 26.90 -22.81
CA PRO A 101 -35.06 27.52 -21.63
C PRO A 101 -36.61 27.45 -21.61
N SER A 102 -37.24 27.13 -22.75
CA SER A 102 -38.68 26.86 -22.84
C SER A 102 -39.06 25.40 -22.53
N ILE A 103 -38.16 24.63 -21.92
CA ILE A 103 -38.45 23.29 -21.44
C ILE A 103 -39.54 23.36 -20.37
N THR A 104 -40.52 22.46 -20.41
CA THR A 104 -41.55 22.39 -19.38
C THR A 104 -40.94 21.84 -18.08
N ALA A 105 -41.50 22.21 -16.93
CA ALA A 105 -41.06 21.66 -15.65
C ALA A 105 -41.09 20.12 -15.63
N GLN A 106 -42.06 19.52 -16.34
CA GLN A 106 -42.16 18.08 -16.52
C GLN A 106 -40.98 17.50 -17.31
N ALA A 107 -40.64 18.12 -18.44
CA ALA A 107 -39.51 17.67 -19.25
C ALA A 107 -38.18 17.83 -18.51
N LEU A 108 -37.99 18.94 -17.78
CA LEU A 108 -36.82 19.13 -16.91
C LEU A 108 -36.71 18.02 -15.87
N LEU A 109 -37.83 17.68 -15.22
CA LEU A 109 -37.87 16.60 -14.23
C LEU A 109 -37.43 15.27 -14.85
N TYR A 110 -37.92 14.89 -16.03
CA TYR A 110 -37.48 13.67 -16.70
C TYR A 110 -35.99 13.67 -17.02
N VAL A 111 -35.47 14.81 -17.51
CA VAL A 111 -34.03 14.96 -17.79
C VAL A 111 -33.22 14.75 -16.51
N LEU A 112 -33.63 15.37 -15.40
CA LEU A 112 -32.96 15.22 -14.10
C LEU A 112 -33.06 13.77 -13.58
N LEU A 113 -34.18 13.07 -13.77
CA LEU A 113 -34.29 11.66 -13.37
C LEU A 113 -33.37 10.76 -14.17
N VAL A 114 -33.34 10.93 -15.50
CA VAL A 114 -32.43 10.17 -16.37
C VAL A 114 -30.98 10.45 -15.96
N TRP A 115 -30.65 11.71 -15.71
CA TRP A 115 -29.33 12.11 -15.21
C TRP A 115 -29.00 11.45 -13.86
N THR A 116 -29.90 11.50 -12.88
CA THR A 116 -29.68 10.88 -11.55
C THR A 116 -29.46 9.37 -11.63
N ILE A 117 -30.20 8.68 -12.50
CA ILE A 117 -30.01 7.25 -12.74
C ILE A 117 -28.66 7.01 -13.41
N ALA A 118 -28.31 7.79 -14.42
CA ALA A 118 -27.01 7.67 -15.10
C ALA A 118 -25.85 7.95 -14.14
N LEU A 119 -25.95 8.96 -13.26
CA LEU A 119 -25.03 9.19 -12.17
C LEU A 119 -24.95 8.00 -11.21
N GLY A 120 -26.09 7.41 -10.88
CA GLY A 120 -26.12 6.23 -10.03
C GLY A 120 -25.39 5.04 -10.64
N VAL A 121 -25.66 4.75 -11.91
CA VAL A 121 -24.99 3.68 -12.68
C VAL A 121 -23.49 3.97 -12.81
N THR A 122 -23.12 5.22 -13.08
CA THR A 122 -21.71 5.63 -13.16
C THR A 122 -20.98 5.49 -11.83
N ALA A 123 -21.62 5.83 -10.72
CA ALA A 123 -21.03 5.60 -9.41
C ALA A 123 -20.87 4.11 -9.09
N ILE A 124 -21.82 3.25 -9.46
CA ILE A 124 -21.71 1.79 -9.27
C ILE A 124 -20.54 1.22 -10.08
N ILE A 125 -20.41 1.61 -11.35
CA ILE A 125 -19.30 1.16 -12.21
C ILE A 125 -17.97 1.68 -11.68
N GLY A 126 -17.90 2.94 -11.24
CA GLY A 126 -16.70 3.50 -10.64
C GLY A 126 -16.34 2.84 -9.30
N ALA A 127 -17.33 2.40 -8.51
CA ALA A 127 -17.09 1.62 -7.31
C ALA A 127 -16.48 0.24 -7.62
N ALA A 128 -16.90 -0.41 -8.71
CA ALA A 128 -16.30 -1.67 -9.17
C ALA A 128 -14.84 -1.48 -9.64
N ALA A 129 -14.53 -0.34 -10.25
CA ALA A 129 -13.16 0.04 -10.59
C ALA A 129 -12.31 0.27 -9.32
N LEU A 130 -12.85 0.98 -8.32
CA LEU A 130 -12.17 1.19 -7.04
C LEU A 130 -11.94 -0.11 -6.26
N LEU A 131 -12.91 -1.03 -6.31
CA LEU A 131 -12.79 -2.36 -5.70
C LEU A 131 -11.62 -3.14 -6.31
N SER A 132 -11.45 -3.02 -7.63
CA SER A 132 -10.33 -3.66 -8.34
C SER A 132 -8.97 -3.08 -7.93
N ASN A 133 -8.93 -1.81 -7.52
CA ASN A 133 -7.73 -1.10 -7.07
C ASN A 133 -7.48 -1.23 -5.55
N LYS A 134 -8.29 -2.03 -4.84
CA LYS A 134 -8.27 -2.18 -3.36
C LYS A 134 -8.39 -0.86 -2.60
N ASP A 135 -9.05 0.11 -3.20
CA ASP A 135 -9.20 1.43 -2.61
C ASP A 135 -10.30 1.42 -1.54
N LEU A 136 -10.09 2.11 -0.43
CA LEU A 136 -11.00 2.05 0.73
C LEU A 136 -12.32 2.81 0.53
N GLY A 137 -12.40 3.64 -0.51
CA GLY A 137 -13.60 4.44 -0.82
C GLY A 137 -14.72 3.69 -1.55
N TRP A 138 -14.48 2.45 -1.99
CA TRP A 138 -15.43 1.70 -2.84
C TRP A 138 -16.84 1.52 -2.24
N PRO A 139 -17.04 1.23 -0.93
CA PRO A 139 -18.38 0.98 -0.39
C PRO A 139 -19.25 2.23 -0.41
N TRP A 140 -18.64 3.40 -0.17
CA TRP A 140 -19.34 4.68 -0.16
C TRP A 140 -19.79 5.11 -1.56
N MET A 141 -18.93 4.91 -2.55
CA MET A 141 -19.26 5.20 -3.95
C MET A 141 -20.37 4.27 -4.45
N LEU A 142 -20.36 3.00 -4.04
CA LEU A 142 -21.41 2.04 -4.34
C LEU A 142 -22.73 2.42 -3.66
N ALA A 143 -22.71 2.80 -2.38
CA ALA A 143 -23.89 3.24 -1.65
C ALA A 143 -24.52 4.48 -2.31
N PHE A 144 -23.70 5.47 -2.66
CA PHE A 144 -24.15 6.66 -3.41
C PHE A 144 -24.82 6.26 -4.73
N GLY A 145 -24.20 5.36 -5.48
CA GLY A 145 -24.72 4.91 -6.76
C GLY A 145 -26.05 4.17 -6.65
N VAL A 146 -26.13 3.20 -5.74
CA VAL A 146 -27.36 2.44 -5.49
C VAL A 146 -28.49 3.34 -5.02
N LEU A 147 -28.25 4.25 -4.07
CA LEU A 147 -29.27 5.19 -3.60
C LEU A 147 -29.79 6.07 -4.74
N SER A 148 -28.91 6.54 -5.62
CA SER A 148 -29.27 7.40 -6.75
C SER A 148 -30.10 6.65 -7.79
N VAL A 149 -29.71 5.43 -8.15
CA VAL A 149 -30.50 4.59 -9.08
C VAL A 149 -31.86 4.27 -8.48
N LEU A 150 -31.92 3.84 -7.22
CA LEU A 150 -33.18 3.50 -6.56
C LEU A 150 -34.10 4.72 -6.47
N PHE A 151 -33.57 5.87 -6.09
CA PHE A 151 -34.34 7.12 -6.04
C PHE A 151 -34.94 7.44 -7.41
N GLY A 152 -34.12 7.48 -8.46
CA GLY A 152 -34.59 7.78 -9.81
C GLY A 152 -35.62 6.77 -10.32
N ALA A 153 -35.39 5.47 -10.09
CA ALA A 153 -36.29 4.40 -10.50
C ALA A 153 -37.63 4.44 -9.73
N ILE A 154 -37.61 4.68 -8.41
CA ILE A 154 -38.81 4.78 -7.58
C ILE A 154 -39.67 5.97 -8.03
N VAL A 155 -39.05 7.12 -8.28
CA VAL A 155 -39.77 8.32 -8.73
C VAL A 155 -40.37 8.11 -10.12
N LEU A 156 -39.66 7.46 -11.05
CA LEU A 156 -40.22 7.09 -12.36
C LEU A 156 -41.38 6.10 -12.24
N ALA A 157 -41.25 5.08 -11.38
CA ALA A 157 -42.24 4.01 -11.24
C ALA A 157 -43.54 4.48 -10.56
N ARG A 158 -43.47 5.44 -9.64
CA ARG A 158 -44.65 6.03 -8.97
C ARG A 158 -45.51 6.86 -9.94
N GLY A 159 -44.94 7.38 -11.02
CA GLY A 159 -45.61 8.32 -11.91
C GLY A 159 -45.85 9.69 -11.26
N PHE A 160 -46.27 10.66 -12.07
CA PHE A 160 -46.38 12.08 -11.68
C PHE A 160 -47.82 12.53 -11.37
N GLY A 161 -48.74 11.58 -11.25
CA GLY A 161 -50.21 11.71 -11.42
C GLY A 161 -50.85 13.06 -11.08
N ASP A 162 -50.64 13.55 -9.86
CA ASP A 162 -51.38 14.73 -9.36
C ASP A 162 -50.49 15.86 -8.82
N PHE A 163 -49.17 15.68 -8.80
CA PHE A 163 -48.27 16.66 -8.18
C PHE A 163 -47.68 17.64 -9.22
N PRO A 164 -47.58 18.94 -8.89
CA PRO A 164 -46.90 19.88 -9.75
C PRO A 164 -45.43 19.47 -9.92
N ALA A 165 -44.99 19.30 -11.17
CA ALA A 165 -43.62 18.93 -11.51
C ALA A 165 -42.58 19.85 -10.84
N LEU A 166 -42.92 21.13 -10.71
CA LEU A 166 -42.10 22.14 -10.07
C LEU A 166 -41.84 21.83 -8.59
N THR A 167 -42.86 21.39 -7.84
CA THR A 167 -42.75 20.98 -6.44
C THR A 167 -41.89 19.72 -6.27
N LEU A 168 -41.99 18.78 -7.22
CA LEU A 168 -41.15 17.59 -7.22
C LEU A 168 -39.67 17.95 -7.41
N VAL A 169 -39.39 18.86 -8.34
CA VAL A 169 -38.01 19.32 -8.60
C VAL A 169 -37.45 20.11 -7.42
N THR A 170 -38.23 21.00 -6.80
CA THR A 170 -37.71 21.85 -5.71
C THR A 170 -37.58 21.07 -4.39
N ILE A 171 -38.64 20.39 -3.96
CA ILE A 171 -38.67 19.76 -2.63
C ILE A 171 -38.00 18.39 -2.68
N ILE A 172 -38.48 17.49 -3.54
CA ILE A 172 -38.02 16.09 -3.50
C ILE A 172 -36.58 16.01 -4.01
N PHE A 173 -36.29 16.67 -5.13
CA PHE A 173 -34.92 16.73 -5.66
C PHE A 173 -33.99 17.56 -4.77
N GLY A 174 -34.49 18.61 -4.10
CA GLY A 174 -33.73 19.37 -3.11
C GLY A 174 -33.33 18.52 -1.90
N ILE A 175 -34.27 17.75 -1.34
CA ILE A 175 -34.00 16.81 -0.25
C ILE A 175 -33.01 15.73 -0.71
N TYR A 176 -33.22 15.15 -1.89
CA TYR A 176 -32.29 14.17 -2.46
C TYR A 176 -30.88 14.76 -2.58
N ALA A 177 -30.72 15.94 -3.17
CA ALA A 177 -29.43 16.60 -3.32
C ALA A 177 -28.76 16.87 -1.96
N ALA A 178 -29.53 17.34 -0.97
CA ALA A 178 -29.02 17.57 0.38
C ALA A 178 -28.55 16.27 1.05
N VAL A 179 -29.35 15.20 1.02
CA VAL A 179 -29.02 13.90 1.62
C VAL A 179 -27.78 13.31 0.95
N MET A 180 -27.74 13.29 -0.39
CA MET A 180 -26.60 12.75 -1.12
C MET A 180 -25.33 13.59 -0.91
N GLY A 181 -25.49 14.91 -0.77
CA GLY A 181 -24.40 15.80 -0.41
C GLY A 181 -23.81 15.48 0.97
N VAL A 182 -24.64 15.22 1.98
CA VAL A 182 -24.19 14.79 3.30
C VAL A 182 -23.50 13.43 3.23
N VAL A 183 -24.05 12.46 2.50
CA VAL A 183 -23.42 11.13 2.30
C VAL A 183 -22.01 11.26 1.72
N GLN A 184 -21.83 12.13 0.72
CA GLN A 184 -20.52 12.41 0.11
C GLN A 184 -19.54 13.06 1.08
N ILE A 185 -20.00 14.01 1.91
CA ILE A 185 -19.16 14.64 2.93
C ILE A 185 -18.71 13.61 3.98
N VAL A 186 -19.63 12.79 4.49
CA VAL A 186 -19.31 11.72 5.46
C VAL A 186 -18.35 10.70 4.84
N SER A 187 -18.56 10.33 3.58
CA SER A 187 -17.64 9.45 2.84
C SER A 187 -16.21 10.02 2.80
N ALA A 188 -16.06 11.30 2.49
CA ALA A 188 -14.75 11.95 2.44
C ALA A 188 -14.00 11.88 3.79
N PHE A 189 -14.72 12.07 4.91
CA PHE A 189 -14.14 11.95 6.24
C PHE A 189 -13.83 10.50 6.64
N SER A 190 -14.69 9.54 6.26
CA SER A 190 -14.51 8.11 6.55
C SER A 190 -13.30 7.50 5.82
N VAL A 191 -13.02 7.94 4.60
CA VAL A 191 -11.80 7.53 3.87
C VAL A 191 -10.55 8.06 4.58
N ARG A 192 -10.59 9.31 5.05
CA ARG A 192 -9.47 9.94 5.77
C ARG A 192 -9.21 9.30 7.13
N SER A 193 -10.25 8.92 7.88
CA SER A 193 -10.07 8.27 9.19
C SER A 193 -9.43 6.90 9.05
N THR A 194 -9.95 6.08 8.14
CA THR A 194 -9.46 4.71 7.95
C THR A 194 -8.02 4.69 7.42
N ALA A 195 -7.65 5.66 6.58
CA ALA A 195 -6.27 5.84 6.15
C ALA A 195 -5.30 6.14 7.32
N ARG A 196 -5.76 6.93 8.29
CA ARG A 196 -4.96 7.29 9.48
C ARG A 196 -4.77 6.10 10.40
N ASP A 197 -5.84 5.33 10.62
CA ASP A 197 -5.79 4.15 11.48
C ASP A 197 -4.88 3.05 10.89
N LEU A 198 -4.82 2.93 9.56
CA LEU A 198 -3.93 1.99 8.88
C LEU A 198 -2.45 2.42 8.96
N ASP A 199 -2.14 3.72 8.84
CA ASP A 199 -0.78 4.25 9.02
C ASP A 199 -0.32 4.07 10.48
N GLU A 200 -1.20 4.32 11.45
CA GLU A 200 -0.94 4.13 12.88
C GLU A 200 -0.67 2.64 13.19
N ALA A 201 -1.48 1.72 12.66
CA ALA A 201 -1.30 0.28 12.85
C ALA A 201 -0.02 -0.28 12.20
N LEU A 202 0.31 0.19 10.99
CA LEU A 202 1.55 -0.21 10.30
C LEU A 202 2.80 0.31 11.01
N ARG A 203 2.78 1.56 11.49
CA ARG A 203 3.87 2.13 12.31
C ARG A 203 4.04 1.37 13.62
N GLY A 204 2.95 1.09 14.33
CA GLY A 204 2.97 0.32 15.57
C GLY A 204 3.59 -1.07 15.39
N ASN A 205 3.28 -1.75 14.28
CA ASN A 205 3.85 -3.07 14.02
C ASN A 205 5.31 -3.02 13.54
N SER A 206 5.73 -1.96 12.80
CA SER A 206 7.10 -1.80 12.33
C SER A 206 8.12 -1.61 13.45
N ALA A 207 7.80 -0.84 14.49
CA ALA A 207 8.68 -0.63 15.64
C ALA A 207 8.90 -1.93 16.44
N VAL A 208 7.84 -2.74 16.57
CA VAL A 208 7.92 -4.06 17.21
C VAL A 208 8.72 -5.03 16.34
N LEU A 209 8.53 -5.01 15.01
CA LEU A 209 9.27 -5.85 14.08
C LEU A 209 10.77 -5.50 14.09
N GLU A 210 11.12 -4.22 14.10
CA GLU A 210 12.50 -3.73 14.20
C GLU A 210 13.16 -4.22 15.49
N ALA A 211 12.49 -4.04 16.64
CA ALA A 211 13.01 -4.51 17.92
C ALA A 211 13.20 -6.04 17.97
N ILE A 212 12.31 -6.81 17.35
CA ILE A 212 12.44 -8.28 17.26
C ILE A 212 13.61 -8.66 16.35
N ILE A 213 13.76 -8.02 15.19
CA ILE A 213 14.82 -8.29 14.23
C ILE A 213 16.18 -7.94 14.83
N GLU A 214 16.32 -6.78 15.46
CA GLU A 214 17.56 -6.37 16.13
C GLU A 214 17.99 -7.35 17.21
N ARG A 215 17.05 -7.78 18.08
CA ARG A 215 17.34 -8.79 19.11
C ARG A 215 17.79 -10.12 18.51
N ARG A 216 17.21 -10.52 17.38
CA ARG A 216 17.55 -11.78 16.70
C ARG A 216 18.93 -11.70 16.04
N ILE A 217 19.26 -10.57 15.41
CA ILE A 217 20.58 -10.34 14.81
C ILE A 217 21.67 -10.31 15.88
N ALA A 218 21.46 -9.59 16.99
CA ALA A 218 22.41 -9.54 18.09
C ALA A 218 22.67 -10.93 18.69
N LYS A 219 21.61 -11.72 18.91
CA LYS A 219 21.73 -13.09 19.41
C LYS A 219 22.46 -14.01 18.44
N ALA A 220 22.17 -13.92 17.14
CA ALA A 220 22.85 -14.72 16.13
C ALA A 220 24.34 -14.38 16.02
N GLN A 221 24.72 -13.11 16.17
CA GLN A 221 26.13 -12.69 16.21
C GLN A 221 26.85 -13.20 17.46
N GLU A 222 26.20 -13.18 18.62
CA GLU A 222 26.75 -13.72 19.86
C GLU A 222 26.96 -15.24 19.77
N ASP A 223 25.99 -15.98 19.24
CA ASP A 223 26.07 -17.42 19.05
C ASP A 223 27.18 -17.80 18.05
N ALA A 224 27.33 -17.02 16.97
CA ALA A 224 28.41 -17.19 15.99
C ALA A 224 29.80 -16.88 16.59
N ALA A 225 29.92 -15.84 17.43
CA ALA A 225 31.16 -15.51 18.11
C ALA A 225 31.58 -16.61 19.11
N LYS A 226 30.62 -17.20 19.84
CA LYS A 226 30.87 -18.34 20.74
C LYS A 226 31.30 -19.59 19.97
N ALA A 227 30.67 -19.86 18.82
CA ALA A 227 31.05 -20.98 17.97
C ALA A 227 32.49 -20.84 17.44
N ALA A 228 32.85 -19.64 16.96
CA ALA A 228 34.21 -19.35 16.48
C ALA A 228 35.26 -19.44 17.61
N ALA A 229 34.93 -18.98 18.82
CA ALA A 229 35.81 -19.11 19.98
C ALA A 229 36.04 -20.59 20.35
N HIS A 230 34.98 -21.40 20.34
CA HIS A 230 35.08 -22.83 20.63
C HIS A 230 35.90 -23.58 19.55
N GLU A 231 35.79 -23.17 18.29
CA GLU A 231 36.58 -23.74 17.19
C GLU A 231 38.07 -23.38 17.31
N ALA A 232 38.39 -22.13 17.65
CA ALA A 232 39.76 -21.70 17.91
C ALA A 232 40.40 -22.45 19.09
N GLU A 233 39.65 -22.69 20.16
CA GLU A 233 40.11 -23.46 21.32
C GLU A 233 40.37 -24.94 20.96
N ARG A 234 39.53 -25.54 20.12
CA ARG A 234 39.75 -26.91 19.60
C ARG A 234 40.99 -26.99 18.72
N ALA A 235 41.19 -26.00 17.85
CA ALA A 235 42.37 -25.93 16.98
C ALA A 235 43.67 -25.79 17.80
N ALA A 236 43.66 -24.95 18.83
CA ALA A 236 44.80 -24.80 19.74
C ALA A 236 45.12 -26.11 20.49
N ALA A 237 44.11 -26.78 21.03
CA ALA A 237 44.29 -28.07 21.72
C ALA A 237 44.78 -29.18 20.77
N GLN A 238 44.43 -29.11 19.49
CA GLN A 238 44.89 -30.07 18.49
C GLN A 238 46.34 -29.81 18.07
N ALA A 239 46.74 -28.55 17.91
CA ALA A 239 48.12 -28.16 17.65
C ALA A 239 49.05 -28.57 18.80
N GLU A 240 48.61 -28.42 20.05
CA GLU A 240 49.37 -28.87 21.23
C GLU A 240 49.59 -30.39 21.22
N LYS A 241 48.55 -31.17 20.89
CA LYS A 241 48.67 -32.63 20.75
C LYS A 241 49.60 -33.05 19.61
N GLU A 242 49.61 -32.33 18.50
CA GLU A 242 50.54 -32.59 17.39
C GLU A 242 51.98 -32.26 17.76
N ALA A 243 52.20 -31.13 18.42
CA ALA A 243 53.52 -30.74 18.93
C ALA A 243 54.06 -31.79 19.93
N GLN A 244 53.22 -32.27 20.84
CA GLN A 244 53.57 -33.34 21.78
C GLN A 244 53.98 -34.63 21.06
N LYS A 245 53.22 -35.05 20.04
CA LYS A 245 53.54 -36.24 19.23
C LYS A 245 54.86 -36.10 18.49
N LEU A 246 55.15 -34.93 17.92
CA LEU A 246 56.41 -34.67 17.24
C LEU A 246 57.60 -34.71 18.22
N ALA A 247 57.43 -34.16 19.42
CA ALA A 247 58.43 -34.22 20.48
C ALA A 247 58.70 -35.67 20.93
N ASP A 248 57.65 -36.47 21.14
CA ASP A 248 57.77 -37.89 21.49
C ASP A 248 58.44 -38.72 20.39
N ALA A 249 58.15 -38.41 19.12
CA ALA A 249 58.78 -39.06 17.97
C ALA A 249 60.27 -38.72 17.87
N ALA A 250 60.63 -37.44 18.07
CA ALA A 250 62.02 -36.99 18.10
C ALA A 250 62.81 -37.64 19.24
N ALA A 251 62.21 -37.76 20.44
CA ALA A 251 62.83 -38.44 21.57
C ALA A 251 63.14 -39.91 21.27
N LYS A 252 62.18 -40.65 20.68
CA LYS A 252 62.37 -42.04 20.26
C LYS A 252 63.44 -42.20 19.18
N GLN A 253 63.56 -41.21 18.29
CA GLN A 253 64.59 -41.25 17.25
C GLN A 253 65.98 -41.00 17.82
N ALA A 254 66.13 -40.04 18.72
CA ALA A 254 67.38 -39.80 19.44
C ALA A 254 67.82 -41.03 20.25
N GLU A 255 66.88 -41.75 20.89
CA GLU A 255 67.18 -42.99 21.60
C GLU A 255 67.69 -44.10 20.66
N LYS A 256 67.08 -44.23 19.46
CA LYS A 256 67.56 -45.18 18.44
C LYS A 256 68.95 -44.82 17.91
N GLU A 257 69.21 -43.54 17.66
CA GLU A 257 70.52 -43.06 17.20
C GLU A 257 71.60 -43.26 18.26
N ALA A 258 71.28 -42.99 19.53
CA ALA A 258 72.18 -43.28 20.65
C ALA A 258 72.47 -44.79 20.80
N ALA A 259 71.45 -45.64 20.64
CA ALA A 259 71.63 -47.10 20.67
C ALA A 259 72.45 -47.61 19.47
N ALA A 260 72.30 -47.00 18.29
CA ALA A 260 73.11 -47.33 17.11
C ALA A 260 74.57 -46.91 17.31
N ALA A 261 74.81 -45.69 17.82
CA ALA A 261 76.14 -45.19 18.15
C ALA A 261 76.84 -46.04 19.23
N ALA A 262 76.09 -46.51 20.24
CA ALA A 262 76.62 -47.42 21.26
C ALA A 262 77.05 -48.77 20.67
N LYS A 263 76.26 -49.35 19.77
CA LYS A 263 76.62 -50.59 19.05
C LYS A 263 77.82 -50.40 18.14
N GLU A 264 77.94 -49.24 17.50
CA GLU A 264 79.09 -48.92 16.64
C GLU A 264 80.37 -48.70 17.47
N ALA A 265 80.26 -48.07 18.64
CA ALA A 265 81.36 -47.95 19.60
C ALA A 265 81.81 -49.31 20.16
N GLU A 266 80.86 -50.22 20.46
CA GLU A 266 81.15 -51.60 20.89
C GLU A 266 81.86 -52.40 19.77
N LYS A 267 81.43 -52.24 18.52
CA LYS A 267 82.07 -52.86 17.35
C LYS A 267 83.49 -52.31 17.13
N THR A 268 83.71 -51.02 17.37
CA THR A 268 85.03 -50.37 17.26
C THR A 268 85.95 -50.77 18.42
N ALA A 269 85.41 -50.98 19.62
CA ALA A 269 86.14 -51.53 20.76
C ALA A 269 86.53 -53.01 20.55
N SER A 270 85.69 -53.80 19.87
CA SER A 270 85.98 -55.19 19.51
C SER A 270 87.01 -55.33 18.38
N SER A 271 87.30 -54.26 17.62
CA SER A 271 88.30 -54.23 16.56
C SER A 271 89.66 -53.67 17.00
N LEU A 272 89.78 -53.24 18.27
CA LEU A 272 91.10 -52.97 18.86
C LEU A 272 91.79 -54.33 19.08
N PRO A 273 92.97 -54.56 18.49
CA PRO A 273 93.70 -55.79 18.73
C PRO A 273 94.06 -55.85 20.21
N SER A 274 93.50 -56.84 20.93
CA SER A 274 94.12 -57.36 22.15
C SER A 274 95.38 -58.11 21.72
N ASP A 275 96.41 -57.36 21.34
CA ASP A 275 97.77 -57.87 21.21
C ASP A 275 98.28 -58.13 22.63
N THR A 276 97.85 -59.27 23.18
CA THR A 276 98.58 -59.98 24.20
C THR A 276 99.89 -60.41 23.56
N GLY A 277 100.87 -59.51 23.61
CA GLY A 277 102.27 -59.79 23.29
C GLY A 277 102.80 -60.88 24.21
N HIS A 278 102.64 -62.14 23.78
CA HIS A 278 103.58 -63.18 24.11
C HIS A 278 104.78 -63.02 23.18
N SER A 279 105.82 -62.38 23.71
CA SER A 279 107.18 -62.49 23.20
C SER A 279 108.01 -63.21 24.28
N ASP A 280 108.09 -64.53 24.15
CA ASP A 280 109.23 -65.30 24.64
C ASP A 280 110.47 -64.87 23.85
N ILE A 281 111.42 -64.17 24.47
CA ILE A 281 112.84 -64.24 24.10
C ILE A 281 113.68 -64.03 25.38
N LEU A 282 114.37 -65.11 25.77
CA LEU A 282 115.66 -65.25 26.46
C LEU A 282 116.16 -64.12 27.38
#